data_AF-A0A1A9HRY7-F1
#
_entry.id   AF-A0A1A9HRY7-F1
#
_cell.length_a   1.000
_cell.length_b   1.000
_cell.length_c   1.000
_cell.angle_alpha   90.00
_cell.angle_beta   90.00
_cell.angle_gamma   90.00
#
_symmetry.space_group_name_H-M   'P 1'
#
loop_
_entity.id
_entity.type
_entity.pdbx_description
1 polymer ?
#
loop_
_entity_poly.entity_id
_entity_poly.type
_entity_poly.pdbx_seq_one_letter_code
_entity_poly.pdbx_strand_id
1 'polypeptide(L)'
;MPLYFIGFLAMLGAALLLYVAALATSGITRRPPPLIIDGRAADALQAVHLALAWSSVGVGWLLYFNVYRLHVDMAAVSEVALQAFSRGYTRRLAVVVLPYGAGALAAALSLWAAPGRFSRRALWGIASLWVLSVATTPWAAGAQGDMQEHGFSDAAFQQLQMAHLARTLCLSVAAVWSLWLGWYPRRAST
;
A
#
# COMPACT_ATOMS: atom_id res chain seq x y z
N MET A 1 -10.44 -0.68 -18.94
CA MET A 1 -9.94 -1.11 -17.61
C MET A 1 -11.11 -1.38 -16.69
N PRO A 2 -11.07 -2.41 -15.82
CA PRO A 2 -12.14 -2.71 -14.88
C PRO A 2 -12.42 -1.55 -13.91
N LEU A 3 -13.68 -1.36 -13.49
CA LEU A 3 -14.09 -0.27 -12.59
C LEU A 3 -13.30 -0.24 -11.27
N TYR A 4 -13.02 -1.40 -10.67
CA TYR A 4 -12.24 -1.48 -9.44
C TYR A 4 -10.83 -0.93 -9.60
N PHE A 5 -10.25 -1.05 -10.80
CA PHE A 5 -8.90 -0.56 -11.06
C PHE A 5 -8.89 0.97 -11.18
N ILE A 6 -9.94 1.55 -11.78
CA ILE A 6 -10.15 3.01 -11.79
C ILE A 6 -10.32 3.53 -10.37
N GLY A 7 -11.14 2.88 -9.55
CA GLY A 7 -11.32 3.23 -8.14
C GLY A 7 -10.00 3.14 -7.35
N PHE A 8 -9.21 2.09 -7.57
CA PHE A 8 -7.87 1.94 -7.00
C PHE A 8 -6.95 3.11 -7.39
N LEU A 9 -6.85 3.44 -8.69
CA LEU A 9 -6.02 4.55 -9.16
C LEU A 9 -6.49 5.89 -8.60
N ALA A 10 -7.79 6.12 -8.48
CA ALA A 10 -8.35 7.33 -7.89
C ALA A 10 -7.96 7.45 -6.40
N MET A 11 -8.02 6.35 -5.64
CA MET A 11 -7.58 6.34 -4.23
C MET A 11 -6.08 6.62 -4.11
N LEU A 12 -5.24 6.03 -4.97
CA LEU A 12 -3.81 6.32 -4.99
C LEU A 12 -3.51 7.77 -5.37
N GLY A 13 -4.17 8.30 -6.40
CA GLY A 13 -4.04 9.69 -6.80
C GLY A 13 -4.42 10.64 -5.66
N ALA A 14 -5.55 10.39 -5.00
CA ALA A 14 -5.97 11.17 -3.84
C ALA A 14 -4.97 11.08 -2.68
N ALA A 15 -4.47 9.88 -2.37
CA ALA A 15 -3.47 9.69 -1.32
C ALA A 15 -2.18 10.48 -1.60
N LEU A 16 -1.68 10.42 -2.83
CA LEU A 16 -0.47 11.15 -3.25
C LEU A 16 -0.69 12.67 -3.20
N LEU A 17 -1.82 13.17 -3.69
CA LEU A 17 -2.16 14.59 -3.63
C LEU A 17 -2.22 15.10 -2.18
N LEU A 18 -2.88 14.35 -1.30
CA LEU A 18 -2.96 14.69 0.13
C LEU A 18 -1.57 14.69 0.79
N TYR A 19 -0.72 13.73 0.45
CA TYR A 19 0.64 13.66 0.98
C TYR A 19 1.50 14.83 0.49
N VAL A 20 1.45 15.15 -0.81
CA VAL A 20 2.18 16.29 -1.40
C VAL A 20 1.68 17.61 -0.82
N ALA A 21 0.37 17.78 -0.66
CA ALA A 21 -0.20 18.97 -0.03
C ALA A 21 0.24 19.12 1.43
N ALA A 22 0.36 18.00 2.18
CA ALA A 22 0.87 18.02 3.54
C ALA A 22 2.36 18.39 3.58
N LEU A 23 3.15 17.88 2.62
CA LEU A 23 4.58 18.21 2.48
C LEU A 23 4.76 19.69 2.15
N ALA A 24 4.03 20.20 1.16
CA ALA A 24 4.07 21.60 0.76
C ALA A 24 3.68 22.52 1.93
N THR A 25 2.59 22.21 2.63
CA THR A 25 2.14 22.96 3.81
C THR A 25 3.23 23.00 4.87
N SER A 26 3.83 21.85 5.18
CA SER A 26 4.86 21.74 6.21
C SER A 26 6.15 22.45 5.82
N GLY A 27 6.53 22.38 4.54
CA GLY A 27 7.72 23.06 4.01
C GLY A 27 7.57 24.58 3.99
N ILE A 28 6.41 25.09 3.54
CA ILE A 28 6.13 26.53 3.42
C ILE A 28 5.95 27.17 4.81
N THR A 29 5.10 26.57 5.64
CA THR A 29 4.72 27.18 6.92
C THR A 29 5.67 26.83 8.07
N ARG A 30 6.55 25.83 7.87
CA ARG A 30 7.37 25.19 8.92
C ARG A 30 6.54 24.70 10.11
N ARG A 31 5.25 24.44 9.88
CA ARG A 31 4.27 23.97 10.88
C ARG A 31 3.61 22.69 10.37
N PRO A 32 3.10 21.82 11.27
CA PRO A 32 2.40 20.62 10.84
C PRO A 32 1.10 20.98 10.09
N PRO A 33 0.56 20.06 9.26
CA PRO A 33 -0.70 20.27 8.56
C PRO A 33 -1.84 20.63 9.52
N PRO A 34 -2.78 21.50 9.09
CA PRO A 34 -3.93 21.87 9.89
C PRO A 34 -4.77 20.63 10.22
N LEU A 35 -5.46 20.71 11.36
CA LEU A 35 -6.36 19.66 11.83
C LEU A 35 -7.71 19.86 11.17
N ILE A 36 -8.07 18.95 10.26
CA ILE A 36 -9.35 18.98 9.54
C ILE A 36 -10.26 17.84 10.02
N ILE A 37 -9.66 16.74 10.52
CA ILE A 37 -10.40 15.58 11.06
C ILE A 37 -10.29 15.60 12.59
N ASP A 38 -11.44 15.59 13.27
CA ASP A 38 -11.54 15.66 14.73
C ASP A 38 -11.09 14.39 15.45
N GLY A 39 -11.01 14.43 16.78
CA GLY A 39 -10.44 13.34 17.59
C GLY A 39 -11.14 11.98 17.42
N ARG A 40 -12.48 11.93 17.43
CA ARG A 40 -13.20 10.64 17.33
C ARG A 40 -13.09 10.06 15.92
N ALA A 41 -13.20 10.91 14.89
CA ALA A 41 -13.00 10.49 13.51
C ALA A 41 -11.54 10.12 13.23
N ALA A 42 -10.57 10.80 13.85
CA ALA A 42 -9.14 10.50 13.74
C ALA A 42 -8.78 9.15 14.34
N ASP A 43 -9.34 8.80 15.51
CA ASP A 43 -9.11 7.49 16.14
C ASP A 43 -9.70 6.35 15.30
N ALA A 44 -10.92 6.53 14.76
CA ALA A 44 -11.52 5.57 13.85
C ALA A 44 -10.70 5.41 12.56
N LEU A 45 -10.22 6.51 11.98
CA LEU A 45 -9.34 6.50 10.81
C LEU A 45 -8.03 5.75 11.07
N GLN A 46 -7.41 5.97 12.22
CA GLN A 46 -6.18 5.27 12.62
C GLN A 46 -6.42 3.77 12.82
N ALA A 47 -7.57 3.37 13.38
CA ALA A 47 -7.95 1.97 13.51
C ALA A 47 -8.18 1.29 12.14
N VAL A 48 -8.90 1.97 11.24
CA VAL A 48 -9.11 1.51 9.85
C VAL A 48 -7.78 1.37 9.13
N HIS A 49 -6.90 2.36 9.27
CA HIS A 49 -5.55 2.30 8.71
C HIS A 49 -4.77 1.09 9.20
N LEU A 50 -4.77 0.83 10.52
CA LEU A 50 -4.08 -0.31 11.11
C LEU A 50 -4.63 -1.64 10.59
N ALA A 51 -5.96 -1.79 10.50
CA ALA A 51 -6.59 -3.00 9.97
C ALA A 51 -6.21 -3.23 8.50
N LEU A 52 -6.27 -2.18 7.68
CA LEU A 52 -5.89 -2.25 6.25
C LEU A 52 -4.40 -2.51 6.06
N ALA A 53 -3.55 -1.97 6.92
CA ALA A 53 -2.11 -2.24 6.91
C ALA A 53 -1.83 -3.73 7.17
N TRP A 54 -2.41 -4.31 8.22
CA TRP A 54 -2.22 -5.73 8.54
C TRP A 54 -2.83 -6.65 7.48
N SER A 55 -4.01 -6.32 6.95
CA SER A 55 -4.57 -7.04 5.80
C SER A 55 -3.63 -7.00 4.59
N SER A 56 -3.04 -5.83 4.31
CA SER A 56 -2.12 -5.66 3.19
C SER A 56 -0.78 -6.39 3.40
N VAL A 57 -0.30 -6.51 4.64
CA VAL A 57 0.88 -7.31 4.99
C VAL A 57 0.63 -8.79 4.71
N GLY A 58 -0.50 -9.34 5.20
CA GLY A 58 -0.85 -10.74 4.96
C GLY A 58 -0.97 -11.06 3.48
N VAL A 59 -1.69 -10.22 2.74
CA VAL A 59 -1.81 -10.35 1.28
C VAL A 59 -0.46 -10.19 0.57
N GLY A 60 0.36 -9.21 0.99
CA GLY A 60 1.68 -8.96 0.42
C GLY A 60 2.58 -10.20 0.50
N TRP A 61 2.70 -10.80 1.68
CA TRP A 61 3.50 -12.02 1.86
C TRP A 61 2.90 -13.24 1.16
N LEU A 62 1.56 -13.39 1.15
CA LEU A 62 0.89 -14.45 0.39
C LEU A 62 1.22 -14.35 -1.10
N LEU A 63 1.16 -13.14 -1.67
CA LEU A 63 1.50 -12.91 -3.07
C LEU A 63 2.96 -13.22 -3.37
N TYR A 64 3.88 -12.75 -2.52
CA TYR A 64 5.32 -12.94 -2.68
C TYR A 64 5.74 -14.42 -2.64
N PHE A 65 5.30 -15.14 -1.62
CA PHE A 65 5.72 -16.53 -1.39
C PHE A 65 4.96 -17.55 -2.23
N ASN A 66 3.70 -17.27 -2.60
CA ASN A 66 2.83 -18.26 -3.25
C ASN A 66 2.40 -17.81 -4.64
N VAL A 67 1.63 -16.72 -4.74
CA VAL A 67 0.92 -16.39 -5.99
C VAL A 67 1.88 -16.02 -7.13
N TYR A 68 2.95 -15.29 -6.85
CA TYR A 68 3.90 -14.96 -7.91
C TYR A 68 4.75 -16.15 -8.33
N ARG A 69 5.10 -17.04 -7.41
CA ARG A 69 5.80 -18.30 -7.75
C ARG A 69 4.98 -19.21 -8.66
N LEU A 70 3.65 -19.21 -8.53
CA LEU A 70 2.78 -19.94 -9.45
C LEU A 70 2.93 -19.49 -10.92
N HIS A 71 3.42 -18.28 -11.22
CA HIS A 71 3.72 -17.91 -12.61
C HIS A 71 4.86 -18.77 -13.17
N VAL A 72 5.87 -19.10 -12.36
CA VAL A 72 6.98 -19.99 -12.75
C VAL A 72 6.44 -21.40 -13.00
N ASP A 73 5.65 -21.92 -12.06
CA ASP A 73 5.09 -23.27 -12.15
C ASP A 73 4.18 -23.42 -13.38
N MET A 74 3.34 -22.42 -13.66
CA MET A 74 2.45 -22.43 -14.83
C MET A 74 3.20 -22.25 -16.15
N ALA A 75 4.27 -21.44 -16.17
CA ALA A 75 5.12 -21.30 -17.35
C ALA A 75 5.83 -22.61 -17.72
N ALA A 76 6.21 -23.42 -16.73
CA ALA A 76 6.79 -24.75 -16.96
C ALA A 76 5.78 -25.76 -17.53
N VAL A 77 4.48 -25.57 -17.31
CA VAL A 77 3.42 -26.43 -17.86
C VAL A 77 3.14 -26.07 -19.32
N SER A 78 2.76 -24.82 -19.59
CA SER A 78 2.54 -24.29 -20.93
C SER A 78 2.28 -22.78 -20.89
N GLU A 79 2.49 -22.12 -22.02
CA GLU A 79 2.11 -20.71 -22.17
C GLU A 79 0.61 -20.48 -21.96
N VAL A 80 -0.24 -21.41 -22.43
CA VAL A 80 -1.70 -21.33 -22.24
C VAL A 80 -2.06 -21.37 -20.75
N ALA A 81 -1.40 -22.22 -19.95
CA ALA A 81 -1.60 -22.30 -18.51
C ALA A 81 -1.20 -21.00 -17.81
N LEU A 82 -0.03 -20.43 -18.17
CA LEU A 82 0.45 -19.15 -17.66
C LEU A 82 -0.53 -18.01 -17.97
N GLN A 83 -1.03 -17.93 -19.21
CA GLN A 83 -1.97 -16.90 -19.63
C GLN A 83 -3.32 -17.06 -18.92
N ALA A 84 -3.82 -18.30 -18.77
CA ALA A 84 -5.05 -18.57 -18.04
C ALA A 84 -4.95 -18.16 -16.57
N PHE A 85 -3.84 -18.51 -15.91
CA PHE A 85 -3.55 -18.09 -14.55
C PHE A 85 -3.46 -16.57 -14.42
N SER A 86 -2.68 -15.93 -15.29
CA SER A 86 -2.49 -14.47 -15.31
C SER A 86 -3.80 -13.71 -15.46
N ARG A 87 -4.66 -14.11 -16.40
CA ARG A 87 -5.99 -13.51 -16.60
C ARG A 87 -6.90 -13.74 -15.39
N GLY A 88 -6.86 -14.94 -14.81
CA GLY A 88 -7.62 -15.29 -13.60
C GLY A 88 -7.22 -14.44 -12.40
N TYR A 89 -5.91 -14.27 -12.19
CA TYR A 89 -5.33 -13.41 -11.17
C TYR A 89 -5.78 -11.95 -11.36
N THR A 90 -5.63 -11.39 -12.55
CA THR A 90 -6.02 -10.00 -12.83
C THR A 90 -7.51 -9.75 -12.58
N ARG A 91 -8.41 -10.70 -12.90
CA ARG A 91 -9.85 -10.56 -12.61
C ARG A 91 -10.19 -10.50 -11.13
N ARG A 92 -9.36 -11.10 -10.27
CA ARG A 92 -9.56 -11.16 -8.80
C ARG A 92 -8.77 -10.09 -8.06
N LEU A 93 -8.00 -9.28 -8.77
CA LEU A 93 -7.08 -8.29 -8.22
C LEU A 93 -7.80 -7.26 -7.33
N ALA A 94 -9.10 -7.02 -7.54
CA ALA A 94 -9.92 -6.10 -6.74
C ALA A 94 -9.79 -6.35 -5.23
N VAL A 95 -9.76 -7.62 -4.81
CA VAL A 95 -9.63 -8.03 -3.39
C VAL A 95 -8.27 -7.64 -2.80
N VAL A 96 -7.26 -7.46 -3.65
CA VAL A 96 -5.91 -7.06 -3.26
C VAL A 96 -5.75 -5.54 -3.33
N VAL A 97 -6.10 -4.94 -4.47
CA VAL A 97 -5.76 -3.53 -4.75
C VAL A 97 -6.68 -2.53 -4.07
N LEU A 98 -7.95 -2.87 -3.85
CA LEU A 98 -8.87 -1.93 -3.19
C LEU A 98 -8.51 -1.71 -1.71
N PRO A 99 -8.27 -2.75 -0.89
CA PRO A 99 -7.82 -2.54 0.49
C PRO A 99 -6.46 -1.82 0.56
N TYR A 100 -5.56 -2.14 -0.36
CA TYR A 100 -4.27 -1.47 -0.45
C TYR A 100 -4.41 0.03 -0.78
N GLY A 101 -5.21 0.39 -1.79
CA GLY A 101 -5.50 1.79 -2.12
C GLY A 101 -6.18 2.54 -0.97
N ALA A 102 -7.16 1.90 -0.32
CA ALA A 102 -7.83 2.46 0.86
C ALA A 102 -6.86 2.67 2.04
N GLY A 103 -5.93 1.75 2.26
CA GLY A 103 -4.92 1.86 3.31
C GLY A 103 -3.96 3.02 3.08
N ALA A 104 -3.51 3.21 1.83
CA ALA A 104 -2.67 4.35 1.43
C ALA A 104 -3.41 5.68 1.64
N LEU A 105 -4.69 5.74 1.24
CA LEU A 105 -5.54 6.91 1.44
C LEU A 105 -5.75 7.21 2.93
N ALA A 106 -6.04 6.19 3.74
CA ALA A 106 -6.19 6.34 5.18
C ALA A 106 -4.90 6.84 5.85
N ALA A 107 -3.73 6.37 5.39
CA ALA A 107 -2.43 6.85 5.86
C ALA A 107 -2.24 8.34 5.58
N ALA A 108 -2.53 8.77 4.35
CA ALA A 108 -2.39 10.16 3.93
C ALA A 108 -3.38 11.08 4.66
N LEU A 109 -4.65 10.68 4.79
CA LEU A 109 -5.67 11.40 5.55
C LEU A 109 -5.28 11.58 7.02
N SER A 110 -4.59 10.60 7.60
CA SER A 110 -4.16 10.69 9.00
C SER A 110 -3.19 11.85 9.26
N LEU A 111 -2.47 12.36 8.25
CA LEU A 111 -1.61 13.55 8.40
C LEU A 111 -2.40 14.84 8.71
N TRP A 112 -3.68 14.86 8.32
CA TRP A 112 -4.62 15.96 8.47
C TRP A 112 -5.55 15.78 9.69
N ALA A 113 -5.36 14.68 10.43
CA ALA A 113 -6.18 14.32 11.56
C ALA A 113 -5.59 14.81 12.89
N ALA A 114 -6.47 15.08 13.86
CA ALA A 114 -6.07 15.36 15.22
C ALA A 114 -5.13 14.25 15.72
N PRO A 115 -3.97 14.60 16.32
CA PRO A 115 -3.07 13.60 16.86
C PRO A 115 -3.75 12.88 18.01
N GLY A 116 -4.27 11.69 17.72
CA GLY A 116 -4.81 10.75 18.70
C GLY A 116 -3.67 9.92 19.31
N ARG A 117 -3.80 8.59 19.21
CA ARG A 117 -2.78 7.64 19.70
C ARG A 117 -1.41 7.86 19.05
N PHE A 118 -1.38 8.18 17.76
CA PHE A 118 -0.14 8.33 17.01
C PHE A 118 0.47 9.73 17.13
N SER A 119 1.80 9.80 17.25
CA SER A 119 2.51 11.08 17.15
C SER A 119 2.54 11.57 15.72
N ARG A 120 2.57 12.90 15.52
CA ARG A 120 2.67 13.46 14.16
C ARG A 120 3.91 12.96 13.42
N ARG A 121 5.04 12.80 14.11
CA ARG A 121 6.26 12.23 13.52
C ARG A 121 6.05 10.79 13.05
N ALA A 122 5.33 9.99 13.83
CA ALA A 122 4.98 8.63 13.43
C ALA A 122 4.02 8.60 12.25
N LEU A 123 2.98 9.44 12.25
CA LEU A 123 2.05 9.57 11.13
C LEU A 123 2.77 9.90 9.83
N TRP A 124 3.74 10.81 9.89
CA TRP A 124 4.64 11.11 8.77
C TRP A 124 5.39 9.87 8.30
N GLY A 125 6.11 9.19 9.19
CA GLY A 125 6.87 7.99 8.82
C GLY A 125 6.01 6.88 8.22
N ILE A 126 4.83 6.63 8.81
CA ILE A 126 3.85 5.66 8.32
C ILE A 126 3.34 6.06 6.93
N ALA A 127 2.93 7.31 6.74
CA ALA A 127 2.45 7.79 5.44
C ALA A 127 3.56 7.73 4.37
N SER A 128 4.80 8.06 4.73
CA SER A 128 5.95 7.93 3.82
C SER A 128 6.18 6.49 3.38
N LEU A 129 6.09 5.51 4.30
CA LEU A 129 6.22 4.09 3.96
C LEU A 129 5.12 3.63 3.00
N TRP A 130 3.88 4.11 3.18
CA TRP A 130 2.79 3.86 2.23
C TRP A 130 3.07 4.47 0.85
N VAL A 131 3.57 5.72 0.80
CA VAL A 131 3.94 6.37 -0.46
C VAL A 131 5.09 5.64 -1.15
N LEU A 132 6.12 5.21 -0.42
CA LEU A 132 7.21 4.40 -0.97
C LEU A 132 6.69 3.06 -1.51
N SER A 133 5.77 2.42 -0.79
CA SER A 133 5.12 1.19 -1.26
C SER A 133 4.35 1.43 -2.57
N VAL A 134 3.60 2.54 -2.66
CA VAL A 134 2.87 2.95 -3.86
C VAL A 134 3.83 3.26 -5.01
N ALA A 135 4.96 3.90 -4.73
CA ALA A 135 5.95 4.23 -5.74
C ALA A 135 6.45 2.98 -6.49
N THR A 136 6.49 1.80 -5.86
CA THR A 136 6.89 0.54 -6.55
C THR A 136 5.88 0.02 -7.59
N THR A 137 4.67 0.58 -7.65
CA THR A 137 3.55 0.08 -8.49
C THR A 137 3.87 0.04 -9.98
N PRO A 138 4.50 1.05 -10.60
CA PRO A 138 4.83 1.03 -12.02
C PRO A 138 5.76 -0.13 -12.40
N TRP A 139 6.76 -0.45 -11.58
CA TRP A 139 7.68 -1.56 -11.84
C TRP A 139 7.00 -2.93 -11.79
N ALA A 140 6.15 -3.15 -10.79
CA ALA A 140 5.38 -4.39 -10.67
C ALA A 140 4.35 -4.53 -11.81
N ALA A 141 3.65 -3.44 -12.15
CA ALA A 141 2.67 -3.43 -13.22
C ALA A 141 3.32 -3.65 -14.59
N GLY A 142 4.45 -3.01 -14.87
CA GLY A 142 5.21 -3.19 -16.10
C GLY A 142 5.70 -4.63 -16.28
N ALA A 143 6.28 -5.22 -15.23
CA ALA A 143 6.72 -6.62 -15.25
C ALA A 143 5.56 -7.60 -15.46
N GLN A 144 4.42 -7.37 -14.81
CA GLN A 144 3.22 -8.20 -15.00
C GLN A 144 2.67 -8.07 -16.43
N GLY A 145 2.65 -6.85 -16.98
CA GLY A 145 2.22 -6.59 -18.35
C GLY A 145 3.12 -7.29 -19.37
N ASP A 146 4.44 -7.19 -19.20
CA ASP A 146 5.43 -7.84 -20.06
C ASP A 146 5.23 -9.37 -20.07
N MET A 147 5.06 -9.99 -18.89
CA MET A 147 4.78 -11.42 -18.80
C MET A 147 3.44 -11.84 -19.40
N GLN A 148 2.46 -10.93 -19.46
CA GLN A 148 1.16 -11.19 -20.09
C GLN A 148 1.21 -11.06 -21.62
N GLU A 149 2.01 -10.14 -22.14
CA GLU A 149 2.09 -9.82 -23.57
C GLU A 149 3.12 -10.68 -24.31
N HIS A 150 4.27 -10.93 -23.68
CA HIS A 150 5.42 -11.60 -24.30
C HIS A 150 5.76 -12.97 -23.70
N GLY A 151 4.97 -13.43 -22.72
CA GLY A 151 5.22 -14.68 -22.01
C GLY A 151 6.24 -14.54 -20.87
N PHE A 152 6.49 -15.64 -20.16
CA PHE A 152 7.35 -15.61 -18.97
C PHE A 152 8.82 -15.31 -19.33
N SER A 153 9.43 -14.39 -18.58
CA SER A 153 10.88 -14.19 -18.59
C SER A 153 11.39 -14.06 -17.15
N ASP A 154 12.59 -14.59 -16.90
CA ASP A 154 13.22 -14.50 -15.56
C ASP A 154 13.44 -13.04 -15.14
N ALA A 155 13.78 -12.17 -16.09
CA ALA A 155 13.99 -10.75 -15.84
C ALA A 155 12.70 -10.06 -15.38
N ALA A 156 11.59 -10.25 -16.08
CA ALA A 156 10.30 -9.68 -15.68
C ALA A 156 9.82 -10.28 -14.35
N PHE A 157 9.99 -11.58 -14.13
CA PHE A 157 9.66 -12.21 -12.87
C PHE A 157 10.47 -11.66 -11.68
N GLN A 158 11.80 -11.49 -11.85
CA GLN A 158 12.65 -10.89 -10.82
C GLN A 158 12.26 -9.44 -10.54
N GLN A 159 11.96 -8.65 -11.57
CA GLN A 159 11.47 -7.29 -11.38
C GLN A 159 10.15 -7.26 -10.60
N LEU A 160 9.20 -8.13 -10.94
CA LEU A 160 7.93 -8.25 -10.21
C LEU A 160 8.18 -8.59 -8.74
N GLN A 161 9.00 -9.61 -8.47
CA GLN A 161 9.32 -10.05 -7.11
C GLN A 161 10.01 -8.96 -6.30
N MET A 162 10.99 -8.26 -6.87
CA MET A 162 11.73 -7.21 -6.18
C MET A 162 10.85 -5.99 -5.88
N ALA A 163 10.07 -5.54 -6.85
CA ALA A 163 9.15 -4.42 -6.65
C ALA A 163 8.11 -4.75 -5.57
N HIS A 164 7.58 -5.97 -5.59
CA HIS A 164 6.60 -6.41 -4.60
C HIS A 164 7.21 -6.66 -3.21
N LEU A 165 8.42 -7.19 -3.14
CA LEU A 165 9.17 -7.33 -1.89
C LEU A 165 9.37 -5.98 -1.23
N ALA A 166 9.87 -4.98 -1.98
CA ALA A 166 10.07 -3.62 -1.49
C ALA A 166 8.78 -3.04 -0.91
N ARG A 167 7.66 -3.16 -1.66
CA ARG A 167 6.32 -2.79 -1.18
C ARG A 167 5.92 -3.49 0.11
N THR A 168 6.13 -4.80 0.17
CA THR A 168 5.67 -5.64 1.28
C THR A 168 6.48 -5.35 2.54
N LEU A 169 7.78 -5.07 2.39
CA LEU A 169 8.64 -4.59 3.47
C LEU A 169 8.18 -3.23 3.99
N CYS A 170 7.92 -2.25 3.12
CA CYS A 170 7.39 -0.95 3.53
C CYS A 170 6.09 -1.08 4.33
N LEU A 171 5.16 -1.91 3.85
CA LEU A 171 3.88 -2.18 4.53
C LEU A 171 4.08 -2.88 5.87
N SER A 172 4.99 -3.86 5.94
CA SER A 172 5.29 -4.59 7.17
C SER A 172 5.85 -3.67 8.24
N VAL A 173 6.81 -2.80 7.87
CA VAL A 173 7.35 -1.80 8.78
C VAL A 173 6.25 -0.82 9.23
N ALA A 174 5.42 -0.34 8.31
CA ALA A 174 4.32 0.58 8.64
C ALA A 174 3.30 -0.06 9.60
N ALA A 175 2.91 -1.31 9.35
CA ALA A 175 1.94 -2.03 10.18
C ALA A 175 2.48 -2.33 11.58
N VAL A 176 3.72 -2.82 11.68
CA VAL A 176 4.40 -3.09 12.96
C VAL A 176 4.57 -1.80 13.75
N TRP A 177 5.00 -0.72 13.10
CA TRP A 177 5.15 0.58 13.75
C TRP A 177 3.81 1.12 14.26
N SER A 178 2.75 1.04 13.45
CA SER A 178 1.40 1.44 13.83
C SER A 178 0.88 0.62 15.02
N LEU A 179 1.12 -0.69 15.03
CA LEU A 179 0.72 -1.57 16.14
C LEU A 179 1.47 -1.22 17.43
N TRP A 180 2.79 -1.02 17.33
CA TRP A 180 3.63 -0.65 18.48
C TRP A 180 3.14 0.64 19.15
N LEU A 181 2.80 1.65 18.35
CA LEU A 181 2.24 2.91 18.85
C LEU A 181 0.82 2.77 19.40
N GLY A 182 0.04 1.83 18.87
CA GLY A 182 -1.32 1.56 19.33
C GLY A 182 -1.38 0.80 20.65
N TRP A 183 -0.35 0.00 20.96
CA TRP A 183 -0.27 -0.84 22.16
C TRP A 183 0.37 -0.14 23.36
N TYR A 184 1.30 0.79 23.13
CA TYR A 184 1.92 1.58 24.20
C TYR A 184 1.16 2.89 24.39
N PRO A 185 0.27 3.01 25.40
CA PRO A 185 -0.31 4.30 25.73
C PRO A 185 0.81 5.29 26.05
N ARG A 186 0.74 6.49 25.48
CA ARG A 186 1.58 7.59 25.96
C ARG A 186 1.33 7.73 27.45
N ARG A 187 2.38 7.62 28.26
CA ARG A 187 2.33 8.12 29.64
C ARG A 187 1.83 9.56 29.54
N ALA A 188 0.69 9.84 30.16
CA ALA A 188 0.22 11.20 30.33
C ALA A 188 1.37 11.96 31.00
N SER A 189 1.98 12.90 30.28
CA SER A 189 2.85 13.89 30.90
C SER A 189 1.93 14.76 31.75
N THR A 190 1.88 14.44 33.04
CA THR A 190 1.34 15.28 34.12
C THR A 190 2.08 16.61 34.18
#